data_AF-A0A7J0CXC5-F1
#
_entry.id   AF-A0A7J0CXC5-F1
#
_cell.length_a   1.000
_cell.length_b   1.000
_cell.length_c   1.000
_cell.angle_alpha   90.00
_cell.angle_beta   90.00
_cell.angle_gamma   90.00
#
_symmetry.space_group_name_H-M   'P 1'
#
loop_
_entity.id
_entity.type
_entity.pdbx_description
1 polymer ?
#
loop_
_entity_poly.entity_id
_entity_poly.type
_entity_poly.pdbx_seq_one_letter_code
_entity_poly.pdbx_strand_id
1 'polypeptide(L)'
;MDGMLNQFTTTTKNITHHPHTTPLISTLTGKPTTHQELQNPHYWADQVRHTVRFADAIRTLETEGVTTYVEIGPDTVLSALARESLDAGATTVSLLRRDRSEPDTLATALGALHGAGVRIDWDAYFAGTGARRVELPTYAFQHERYWLEASGAPADAAGLGLAAAGHPLLGAALDLGGSEETVFTGRLSRHTAAWLGGRSVGDTTVLPEAVLVELAVRAGDEAGCGVLDELVVGEALVLPADSGLQLQVRLGAPTPRGGARSPCTGGPRVPSCPGPATRTAR
;
A
#
# COMPACT_ATOMS: atom_id res chain seq x y z
N MET A 1 19.50 -27.22 56.05
CA MET A 1 20.35 -26.05 55.74
C MET A 1 21.12 -25.58 56.97
N ASP A 2 20.53 -25.56 58.17
CA ASP A 2 21.14 -24.92 59.35
C ASP A 2 22.57 -25.39 59.70
N GLY A 3 22.87 -26.69 59.54
CA GLY A 3 24.17 -27.25 59.87
C GLY A 3 25.36 -26.70 59.06
N MET A 4 25.14 -26.12 57.88
CA MET A 4 26.23 -25.55 57.05
C MET A 4 26.38 -24.04 57.19
N LEU A 5 25.45 -23.32 57.83
CA LEU A 5 25.41 -21.86 57.81
C LEU A 5 26.64 -21.22 58.46
N ASN A 6 27.14 -21.79 59.56
CA ASN A 6 28.34 -21.28 60.23
C ASN A 6 29.58 -21.39 59.34
N GLN A 7 29.75 -22.55 58.68
CA GLN A 7 30.86 -22.76 57.76
C GLN A 7 30.73 -21.84 56.54
N PHE A 8 29.52 -21.72 55.98
CA PHE A 8 29.24 -20.83 54.85
C PHE A 8 29.53 -19.36 55.16
N THR A 9 29.09 -18.87 56.33
CA THR A 9 29.37 -17.51 56.81
C THR A 9 30.87 -17.28 57.01
N THR A 10 31.58 -18.29 57.53
CA THR A 10 33.03 -18.21 57.74
C THR A 10 33.79 -18.16 56.42
N THR A 11 33.36 -18.94 55.42
CA THR A 11 33.98 -18.94 54.09
C THR A 11 33.71 -17.62 53.36
N THR A 12 32.49 -17.09 53.42
CA THR A 12 32.11 -15.84 52.74
C THR A 12 32.84 -14.62 53.29
N LYS A 13 33.26 -14.62 54.58
CA LYS A 13 34.16 -13.57 55.14
C LYS A 13 35.46 -13.39 54.37
N ASN A 14 35.94 -14.44 53.70
CA ASN A 14 37.21 -14.41 52.98
C ASN A 14 37.06 -13.94 51.53
N ILE A 15 35.85 -13.58 51.09
CA ILE A 15 35.58 -13.07 49.76
C ILE A 15 35.76 -11.56 49.74
N THR A 16 36.50 -11.06 48.76
CA THR A 16 36.60 -9.61 48.54
C THR A 16 35.36 -9.11 47.83
N HIS A 17 34.64 -8.18 48.45
CA HIS A 17 33.42 -7.59 47.89
C HIS A 17 33.75 -6.27 47.19
N HIS A 18 33.28 -6.12 45.95
CA HIS A 18 33.39 -4.88 45.19
C HIS A 18 32.04 -4.16 45.12
N PRO A 19 32.03 -2.81 45.09
CA PRO A 19 30.81 -2.05 44.86
C PRO A 19 30.12 -2.49 43.57
N HIS A 20 28.81 -2.73 43.64
CA HIS A 20 28.01 -2.98 42.45
C HIS A 20 27.75 -1.66 41.74
N THR A 21 27.88 -1.65 40.42
CA THR A 21 27.53 -0.51 39.57
C THR A 21 26.08 -0.57 39.10
N THR A 22 25.49 -1.77 39.08
CA THR A 22 24.09 -2.00 38.74
C THR A 22 23.26 -2.02 40.03
N PRO A 23 22.17 -1.23 40.14
CA PRO A 23 21.25 -1.30 41.27
C PRO A 23 20.72 -2.72 41.49
N LEU A 24 20.61 -3.14 42.75
CA LEU A 24 20.17 -4.48 43.13
C LEU A 24 18.95 -4.41 44.06
N ILE A 25 17.92 -5.18 43.72
CA ILE A 25 16.78 -5.45 44.61
C ILE A 25 17.01 -6.81 45.27
N SER A 26 17.09 -6.83 46.60
CA SER A 26 17.28 -8.07 47.34
C SER A 26 15.99 -8.88 47.35
N THR A 27 16.07 -10.16 46.97
CA THR A 27 14.97 -11.12 47.11
C THR A 27 14.77 -11.59 48.55
N LEU A 28 15.65 -11.22 49.50
CA LEU A 28 15.43 -11.47 50.93
C LEU A 28 14.47 -10.44 51.53
N THR A 29 14.61 -9.17 51.13
CA THR A 29 13.84 -8.05 51.70
C THR A 29 12.74 -7.53 50.77
N GLY A 30 12.86 -7.80 49.46
CA GLY A 30 12.02 -7.21 48.42
C GLY A 30 12.29 -5.72 48.18
N LYS A 31 13.49 -5.21 48.51
CA LYS A 31 13.82 -3.78 48.47
C LYS A 31 15.20 -3.53 47.86
N PRO A 32 15.50 -2.29 47.41
CA PRO A 32 16.86 -1.91 47.04
C PRO A 32 17.84 -2.21 48.17
N THR A 33 18.98 -2.78 47.81
CA THR A 33 20.02 -3.16 48.78
C THR A 33 21.26 -2.31 48.58
N THR A 34 21.99 -2.08 49.67
CA THR A 34 23.22 -1.29 49.66
C THR A 34 24.47 -2.17 49.53
N HIS A 35 25.59 -1.58 49.10
CA HIS A 35 26.85 -2.30 49.07
C HIS A 35 27.25 -2.83 50.47
N GLN A 36 27.03 -2.04 51.52
CA GLN A 36 27.35 -2.41 52.90
C GLN A 36 26.56 -3.66 53.37
N GLU A 37 25.30 -3.80 52.96
CA GLU A 37 24.51 -4.99 53.25
C GLU A 37 25.09 -6.24 52.58
N LEU A 38 25.51 -6.13 51.32
CA LEU A 38 26.09 -7.26 50.57
C LEU A 38 27.49 -7.66 51.03
N GLN A 39 28.23 -6.73 51.64
CA GLN A 39 29.52 -7.00 52.29
C GLN A 39 29.36 -7.80 53.59
N ASN A 40 28.15 -7.84 54.18
CA ASN A 40 27.92 -8.59 55.40
C ASN A 40 27.81 -10.10 55.08
N PRO A 41 28.70 -10.96 55.58
CA PRO A 41 28.63 -12.40 55.34
C PRO A 41 27.33 -13.05 55.84
N HIS A 42 26.72 -12.47 56.88
CA HIS A 42 25.44 -12.94 57.40
C HIS A 42 24.30 -12.75 56.39
N TYR A 43 24.35 -11.73 55.53
CA TYR A 43 23.35 -11.53 54.47
C TYR A 43 23.25 -12.76 53.56
N TRP A 44 24.39 -13.35 53.20
CA TRP A 44 24.42 -14.52 52.32
C TRP A 44 23.94 -15.79 53.02
N ALA A 45 24.26 -15.95 54.31
CA ALA A 45 23.71 -17.04 55.12
C ALA A 45 22.19 -16.89 55.28
N ASP A 46 21.69 -15.66 55.45
CA ASP A 46 20.27 -15.35 55.54
C ASP A 46 19.55 -15.61 54.22
N GLN A 47 20.16 -15.26 53.08
CA GLN A 47 19.64 -15.58 51.73
C GLN A 47 19.49 -17.09 51.51
N VAL A 48 20.42 -17.90 52.01
CA VAL A 48 20.34 -19.36 51.93
C VAL A 48 19.24 -19.91 52.85
N ARG A 49 18.98 -19.25 53.98
CA ARG A 49 18.11 -19.77 55.04
C ARG A 49 16.66 -19.31 54.97
N HIS A 50 16.42 -18.09 54.55
CA HIS A 50 15.12 -17.45 54.61
C HIS A 50 14.38 -17.52 53.26
N THR A 51 13.09 -17.21 53.29
CA THR A 51 12.22 -17.28 52.12
C THR A 51 12.62 -16.26 51.06
N VAL A 52 12.67 -16.71 49.80
CA VAL A 52 12.88 -15.85 48.62
C VAL A 52 11.57 -15.12 48.29
N ARG A 53 11.57 -13.80 48.45
CA ARG A 53 10.47 -12.88 48.16
C ARG A 53 10.51 -12.39 46.70
N PHE A 54 10.49 -13.34 45.75
CA PHE A 54 10.64 -13.05 44.32
C PHE A 54 9.60 -12.05 43.78
N ALA A 55 8.31 -12.28 44.05
CA ALA A 55 7.24 -11.41 43.58
C ALA A 55 7.34 -9.97 44.13
N ASP A 56 7.82 -9.81 45.38
CA ASP A 56 8.02 -8.48 45.97
C ASP A 56 9.18 -7.74 45.28
N ALA A 57 10.24 -8.46 44.92
CA ALA A 57 11.35 -7.89 44.17
C ALA A 57 10.94 -7.48 42.74
N ILE A 58 10.16 -8.31 42.05
CA ILE A 58 9.64 -8.00 40.71
C ILE A 58 8.71 -6.78 40.74
N ARG A 59 7.77 -6.69 41.70
CA ARG A 59 6.90 -5.51 41.86
C ARG A 59 7.68 -4.24 42.22
N THR A 60 8.77 -4.38 42.96
CA THR A 60 9.66 -3.24 43.24
C THR A 60 10.31 -2.74 41.95
N LEU A 61 10.83 -3.64 41.10
CA LEU A 61 11.37 -3.27 39.79
C LEU A 61 10.31 -2.58 38.90
N GLU A 62 9.08 -3.09 38.90
CA GLU A 62 7.96 -2.49 38.17
C GLU A 62 7.66 -1.06 38.67
N THR A 63 7.64 -0.86 39.99
CA THR A 63 7.42 0.46 40.61
C THR A 63 8.55 1.44 40.27
N GLU A 64 9.77 0.94 40.10
CA GLU A 64 10.94 1.71 39.62
C GLU A 64 10.93 1.96 38.09
N GLY A 65 9.87 1.51 37.39
CA GLY A 65 9.67 1.77 35.97
C GLY A 65 10.34 0.77 35.02
N VAL A 66 10.73 -0.41 35.51
CA VAL A 66 11.32 -1.46 34.65
C VAL A 66 10.23 -2.12 33.80
N THR A 67 10.41 -2.09 32.48
CA THR A 67 9.46 -2.65 31.51
C THR A 67 9.92 -3.95 30.85
N THR A 68 11.21 -4.26 30.94
CA THR A 68 11.84 -5.40 30.27
C THR A 68 12.68 -6.20 31.25
N TYR A 69 12.41 -7.50 31.35
CA TYR A 69 12.97 -8.44 32.30
C TYR A 69 13.70 -9.56 31.56
N VAL A 70 14.93 -9.85 31.97
CA VAL A 70 15.76 -10.90 31.37
C VAL A 70 16.09 -11.96 32.41
N GLU A 71 15.71 -13.20 32.13
CA GLU A 71 16.11 -14.36 32.93
C GLU A 71 17.45 -14.90 32.43
N ILE A 72 18.42 -14.88 33.34
CA ILE A 72 19.77 -15.41 33.12
C ILE A 72 19.83 -16.76 33.82
N GLY A 73 19.79 -17.83 33.04
CA GLY A 73 19.83 -19.19 33.57
C GLY A 73 19.44 -20.20 32.51
N PRO A 74 19.62 -21.50 32.79
CA PRO A 74 19.44 -22.58 31.82
C PRO A 74 17.98 -22.92 31.49
N ASP A 75 17.02 -22.24 32.11
CA ASP A 75 15.58 -22.57 32.04
C ASP A 75 14.73 -21.30 31.88
N THR A 76 13.40 -21.46 31.93
CA THR A 76 12.43 -20.38 31.64
C THR A 76 11.45 -20.08 32.76
N VAL A 77 11.70 -20.65 33.93
CA VAL A 77 10.77 -20.66 35.06
C VAL A 77 10.55 -19.24 35.61
N LEU A 78 11.61 -18.46 35.76
CA LEU A 78 11.50 -17.12 36.36
C LEU A 78 10.78 -16.14 35.44
N SER A 79 10.93 -16.29 34.12
CA SER A 79 10.21 -15.47 33.14
C SER A 79 8.70 -15.73 33.17
N ALA A 80 8.28 -16.97 33.43
CA ALA A 80 6.88 -17.30 33.65
C ALA A 80 6.34 -16.66 34.93
N LEU A 81 7.04 -16.84 36.06
CA LEU A 81 6.65 -16.28 37.35
C LEU A 81 6.66 -14.75 37.37
N ALA A 82 7.61 -14.12 36.68
CA ALA A 82 7.66 -12.66 36.54
C ALA A 82 6.41 -12.16 35.83
N ARG A 83 5.99 -12.82 34.74
CA ARG A 83 4.78 -12.44 34.00
C ARG A 83 3.50 -12.53 34.81
N GLU A 84 3.42 -13.49 35.74
CA GLU A 84 2.30 -13.60 36.68
C GLU A 84 2.31 -12.51 37.77
N SER A 85 3.46 -11.87 37.99
CA SER A 85 3.64 -10.85 39.02
C SER A 85 3.50 -9.41 38.51
N LEU A 86 3.41 -9.23 37.19
CA LEU A 86 3.50 -7.94 36.48
C LEU A 86 2.19 -7.59 35.76
N ASP A 87 1.95 -6.31 35.53
CA ASP A 87 0.83 -5.83 34.74
C ASP A 87 0.94 -6.17 33.23
N ALA A 88 -0.18 -6.08 32.52
CA ALA A 88 -0.23 -6.29 31.08
C ALA A 88 0.63 -5.26 30.34
N GLY A 89 1.71 -5.73 29.70
CA GLY A 89 2.61 -4.89 28.87
C GLY A 89 4.10 -5.08 29.14
N ALA A 90 4.47 -5.72 30.26
CA ALA A 90 5.87 -6.02 30.54
C ALA A 90 6.44 -7.10 29.61
N THR A 91 7.68 -6.90 29.14
CA THR A 91 8.40 -7.87 28.31
C THR A 91 9.28 -8.76 29.18
N THR A 92 9.09 -10.07 29.12
CA THR A 92 9.93 -11.05 29.83
C THR A 92 10.64 -11.97 28.82
N VAL A 93 11.95 -12.10 28.91
CA VAL A 93 12.77 -12.90 27.98
C VAL A 93 13.69 -13.83 28.76
N SER A 94 13.69 -15.12 28.43
CA SER A 94 14.70 -16.08 28.93
C SER A 94 15.86 -16.19 27.94
N LEU A 95 17.09 -16.12 28.43
CA LEU A 95 18.29 -16.23 27.58
C LEU A 95 18.54 -17.66 27.10
N LEU A 96 18.32 -18.65 27.96
CA LEU A 96 18.52 -20.07 27.63
C LEU A 96 17.23 -20.84 27.85
N ARG A 97 17.18 -22.03 27.25
CA ARG A 97 16.14 -23.02 27.52
C ARG A 97 16.79 -24.38 27.63
N ARG A 98 16.29 -25.19 28.56
CA ARG A 98 16.68 -26.59 28.69
C ARG A 98 16.40 -27.30 27.36
N ASP A 99 17.30 -28.22 27.00
CA ASP A 99 17.19 -29.06 25.81
C ASP A 99 17.18 -28.29 24.47
N ARG A 100 17.73 -27.07 24.46
CA ARG A 100 17.90 -26.25 23.25
C ARG A 100 19.34 -25.76 23.12
N SER A 101 19.73 -25.47 21.89
CA SER A 101 21.03 -24.88 21.54
C SER A 101 21.19 -23.51 22.21
N GLU A 102 22.25 -23.35 23.00
CA GLU A 102 22.56 -22.07 23.67
C GLU A 102 22.77 -20.93 22.67
N PRO A 103 23.53 -21.10 21.56
CA PRO A 103 23.63 -20.05 20.53
C PRO A 103 22.28 -19.64 19.95
N ASP A 104 21.40 -20.61 19.65
CA ASP A 104 20.10 -20.32 19.03
C ASP A 104 19.15 -19.61 20.00
N THR A 105 19.13 -20.05 21.27
CA THR A 105 18.31 -19.43 22.31
C THR A 105 18.77 -18.03 22.64
N LEU A 106 20.09 -17.81 22.72
CA LEU A 106 20.66 -16.48 22.90
C LEU A 106 20.32 -15.55 21.72
N ALA A 107 20.54 -15.99 20.48
CA ALA A 107 20.20 -15.20 19.29
C ALA A 107 18.71 -14.85 19.24
N THR A 108 17.84 -15.82 19.57
CA THR A 108 16.39 -15.61 19.65
C THR A 108 16.02 -14.59 20.73
N ALA A 109 16.64 -14.69 21.92
CA ALA A 109 16.41 -13.78 23.03
C ALA A 109 16.85 -12.35 22.69
N LEU A 110 18.02 -12.18 22.05
CA LEU A 110 18.50 -10.88 21.58
C LEU A 110 17.56 -10.29 20.50
N GLY A 111 17.03 -11.12 19.61
CA GLY A 111 16.01 -10.71 18.63
C GLY A 111 14.72 -10.22 19.30
N ALA A 112 14.24 -10.94 20.32
CA ALA A 112 13.06 -10.53 21.09
C ALA A 112 13.29 -9.20 21.84
N LEU A 113 14.47 -9.03 22.46
CA LEU A 113 14.86 -7.79 23.12
C LEU A 113 14.96 -6.63 22.13
N HIS A 114 15.55 -6.86 20.95
CA HIS A 114 15.61 -5.86 19.89
C HIS A 114 14.22 -5.44 19.40
N GLY A 115 13.31 -6.40 19.20
CA GLY A 115 11.91 -6.13 18.84
C GLY A 115 11.14 -5.38 19.92
N ALA A 116 11.51 -5.56 21.19
CA ALA A 116 10.99 -4.79 22.32
C ALA A 116 11.64 -3.40 22.48
N GLY A 117 12.54 -2.99 21.58
CA GLY A 117 13.20 -1.69 21.59
C GLY A 117 14.48 -1.60 22.41
N VAL A 118 14.97 -2.72 22.96
CA VAL A 118 16.25 -2.75 23.67
C VAL A 118 17.39 -2.58 22.67
N ARG A 119 18.31 -1.65 22.97
CA ARG A 119 19.51 -1.45 22.16
C ARG A 119 20.49 -2.61 22.40
N ILE A 120 20.69 -3.43 21.37
CA ILE A 120 21.68 -4.50 21.36
C ILE A 120 22.96 -3.98 20.72
N ASP A 121 24.10 -4.24 21.36
CA ASP A 121 25.41 -4.03 20.76
C ASP A 121 25.75 -5.21 19.84
N TRP A 122 25.32 -5.11 18.59
CA TRP A 122 25.60 -6.12 17.57
C TRP A 122 27.08 -6.21 17.21
N ASP A 123 27.84 -5.12 17.39
CA ASP A 123 29.27 -5.12 17.09
C ASP A 123 30.02 -5.96 18.14
N ALA A 124 29.62 -5.87 19.41
CA ALA A 124 30.12 -6.75 20.48
C ALA A 124 29.68 -8.20 20.28
N TYR A 125 28.43 -8.45 19.89
CA TYR A 125 27.92 -9.81 19.65
C TYR A 125 28.67 -10.53 18.52
N PHE A 126 29.01 -9.82 17.44
CA PHE A 126 29.73 -10.39 16.30
C PHE A 126 31.26 -10.25 16.39
N ALA A 127 31.81 -9.70 17.47
CA ALA A 127 33.24 -9.50 17.64
C ALA A 127 34.02 -10.82 17.46
N GLY A 128 35.08 -10.79 16.64
CA GLY A 128 35.93 -11.96 16.39
C GLY A 128 35.33 -13.03 15.47
N THR A 129 34.09 -12.89 15.00
CA THR A 129 33.45 -13.90 14.11
C THR A 129 33.78 -13.69 12.62
N GLY A 130 34.26 -12.50 12.24
CA GLY A 130 34.43 -12.10 10.84
C GLY A 130 33.10 -11.78 10.11
N ALA A 131 31.98 -11.71 10.83
CA ALA A 131 30.70 -11.32 10.26
C ALA A 131 30.75 -9.90 9.68
N ARG A 132 30.04 -9.69 8.57
CA ARG A 132 29.93 -8.39 7.89
C ARG A 132 28.47 -8.04 7.69
N ARG A 133 28.14 -6.75 7.77
CA ARG A 133 26.84 -6.25 7.32
C ARG A 133 26.71 -6.47 5.82
N VAL A 134 25.58 -7.02 5.40
CA VAL A 134 25.21 -7.19 3.99
C VAL A 134 23.91 -6.44 3.76
N GLU A 135 23.73 -5.89 2.56
CA GLU A 135 22.45 -5.32 2.18
C GLU A 135 21.44 -6.45 1.99
N LEU A 136 20.29 -6.30 2.65
CA LEU A 136 19.12 -7.13 2.41
C LEU A 136 18.21 -6.40 1.41
N PRO A 137 17.40 -7.13 0.62
CA PRO A 137 16.38 -6.53 -0.21
C PRO A 137 15.57 -5.51 0.60
N THR A 138 15.32 -4.35 0.00
CA THR A 138 14.58 -3.29 0.67
C THR A 138 13.14 -3.72 0.94
N TYR A 139 12.50 -3.00 1.87
CA TYR A 139 11.13 -3.19 2.33
C TYR A 139 10.20 -3.65 1.19
N ALA A 140 9.45 -4.72 1.42
CA ALA A 140 8.42 -5.16 0.48
C ALA A 140 7.28 -4.15 0.51
N PHE A 141 7.33 -3.15 -0.37
CA PHE A 141 6.23 -2.21 -0.54
C PHE A 141 4.93 -2.98 -0.77
N GLN A 142 3.89 -2.63 -0.02
CA GLN A 142 2.54 -3.02 -0.36
C GLN A 142 2.14 -2.21 -1.59
N HIS A 143 2.30 -2.81 -2.77
CA HIS A 143 1.99 -2.16 -4.03
C HIS A 143 0.48 -2.06 -4.22
N GLU A 144 -0.08 -0.92 -3.82
CA GLU A 144 -1.46 -0.56 -4.14
C GLU A 144 -1.50 0.45 -5.29
N ARG A 145 -2.45 0.24 -6.20
CA ARG A 145 -2.57 1.03 -7.43
C ARG A 145 -3.45 2.26 -7.17
N TYR A 146 -2.82 3.39 -6.84
CA TYR A 146 -3.48 4.67 -6.56
C TYR A 146 -3.61 5.61 -7.77
N TRP A 147 -3.75 5.08 -8.99
CA TRP A 147 -3.94 5.91 -10.18
C TRP A 147 -5.40 6.38 -10.29
N LEU A 148 -5.61 7.65 -10.60
CA LEU A 148 -6.92 8.17 -11.00
C LEU A 148 -7.34 7.48 -12.31
N GLU A 149 -8.29 6.56 -12.23
CA GLU A 149 -8.90 6.00 -13.44
C GLU A 149 -9.78 7.07 -14.08
N ALA A 150 -9.41 7.52 -15.27
CA ALA A 150 -10.26 8.40 -16.06
C ALA A 150 -11.58 7.67 -16.30
N SER A 151 -12.65 8.11 -15.63
CA SER A 151 -13.99 7.57 -15.83
C SER A 151 -14.31 7.70 -17.32
N GLY A 152 -14.48 6.58 -18.02
CA GLY A 152 -14.90 6.54 -19.42
C GLY A 152 -16.33 7.06 -19.67
N ALA A 153 -16.87 7.83 -18.72
CA ALA A 153 -18.15 8.50 -18.87
C ALA A 153 -18.03 9.55 -20.00
N PRO A 154 -19.01 9.60 -20.92
CA PRO A 154 -19.04 10.63 -21.94
C PRO A 154 -19.03 12.01 -21.27
N ALA A 155 -18.17 12.90 -21.77
CA ALA A 155 -18.13 14.28 -21.29
C ALA A 155 -19.50 14.93 -21.50
N ASP A 156 -20.04 15.57 -20.46
CA ASP A 156 -21.29 16.31 -20.55
C ASP A 156 -21.09 17.54 -21.45
N ALA A 157 -21.72 17.52 -22.62
CA ALA A 157 -21.66 18.61 -23.60
C ALA A 157 -22.16 19.93 -23.02
N ALA A 158 -23.15 19.89 -22.12
CA ALA A 158 -23.72 21.08 -21.50
C ALA A 158 -22.68 21.83 -20.63
N GLY A 159 -21.81 21.09 -19.94
CA GLY A 159 -20.70 21.67 -19.17
C GLY A 159 -19.67 22.44 -20.00
N LEU A 160 -19.66 22.22 -21.33
CA LEU A 160 -18.81 22.93 -22.29
C LEU A 160 -19.57 24.02 -23.07
N GLY A 161 -20.83 24.29 -22.72
CA GLY A 161 -21.70 25.23 -23.43
C GLY A 161 -22.18 24.73 -24.80
N LEU A 162 -22.11 23.42 -25.05
CA LEU A 162 -22.56 22.79 -26.28
C LEU A 162 -23.92 22.11 -26.07
N ALA A 163 -24.73 22.03 -27.13
CA ALA A 163 -25.96 21.27 -27.09
C ALA A 163 -25.67 19.76 -27.08
N ALA A 164 -26.40 18.99 -26.28
CA ALA A 164 -26.30 17.54 -26.33
C ALA A 164 -26.92 17.02 -27.63
N ALA A 165 -26.18 16.24 -28.41
CA ALA A 165 -26.70 15.68 -29.67
C ALA A 165 -27.69 14.52 -29.46
N GLY A 166 -27.92 14.07 -28.22
CA GLY A 166 -28.94 13.06 -27.91
C GLY A 166 -28.73 11.70 -28.57
N HIS A 167 -27.47 11.36 -28.92
CA HIS A 167 -27.16 10.16 -29.68
C HIS A 167 -25.93 9.43 -29.10
N PRO A 168 -25.92 8.09 -28.99
CA PRO A 168 -24.83 7.35 -28.34
C PRO A 168 -23.43 7.55 -28.98
N LEU A 169 -23.38 7.90 -30.26
CA LEU A 169 -22.12 8.14 -31.00
C LEU A 169 -21.81 9.63 -31.22
N LEU A 170 -22.74 10.53 -30.92
CA LEU A 170 -22.58 11.98 -31.05
C LEU A 170 -22.90 12.62 -29.69
N GLY A 171 -21.87 13.12 -29.02
CA GLY A 171 -22.00 13.71 -27.69
C GLY A 171 -22.45 15.16 -27.71
N ALA A 172 -22.07 15.92 -28.74
CA ALA A 172 -22.33 17.36 -28.80
C ALA A 172 -22.74 17.83 -30.20
N ALA A 173 -23.56 18.87 -30.26
CA ALA A 173 -23.94 19.63 -31.44
C ALA A 173 -23.59 21.12 -31.25
N LEU A 174 -23.16 21.78 -32.32
CA LEU A 174 -22.76 23.18 -32.33
C LEU A 174 -23.15 23.85 -33.66
N ASP A 175 -23.91 24.94 -33.58
CA ASP A 175 -24.12 25.81 -34.72
C ASP A 175 -22.91 26.74 -34.91
N LEU A 176 -22.39 26.80 -36.13
CA LEU A 176 -21.24 27.63 -36.45
C LEU A 176 -21.70 29.08 -36.67
N GLY A 177 -21.27 29.98 -35.78
CA GLY A 177 -21.57 31.41 -35.91
C GLY A 177 -21.10 31.98 -37.25
N GLY A 178 -22.03 32.59 -38.00
CA GLY A 178 -21.77 33.18 -39.31
C GLY A 178 -22.08 32.25 -40.50
N SER A 179 -22.57 31.04 -40.27
CA SER A 179 -23.12 30.15 -41.30
C SER A 179 -24.40 29.45 -40.83
N GLU A 180 -25.14 28.85 -41.76
CA GLU A 180 -26.23 27.90 -41.47
C GLU A 180 -25.67 26.46 -41.45
N GLU A 181 -24.56 26.25 -40.74
CA GLU A 181 -23.90 24.94 -40.62
C GLU A 181 -23.94 24.46 -39.17
N THR A 182 -24.40 23.23 -38.98
CA THR A 182 -24.39 22.56 -37.66
C THR A 182 -23.36 21.44 -37.67
N VAL A 183 -22.56 21.37 -36.62
CA VAL A 183 -21.51 20.37 -36.41
C VAL A 183 -21.88 19.46 -35.25
N PHE A 184 -21.94 18.17 -35.50
CA PHE A 184 -22.04 17.15 -34.48
C PHE A 184 -20.68 16.50 -34.25
N THR A 185 -20.34 16.22 -33.00
CA THR A 185 -19.08 15.56 -32.63
C THR A 185 -19.28 14.44 -31.62
N GLY A 186 -18.45 13.41 -31.74
CA GLY A 186 -18.39 12.32 -30.79
C GLY A 186 -17.03 11.62 -30.80
N ARG A 187 -16.88 10.64 -29.92
CA ARG A 187 -15.68 9.80 -29.86
C ARG A 187 -16.09 8.34 -29.80
N LEU A 188 -15.48 7.55 -30.68
CA LEU A 188 -15.71 6.12 -30.77
C LEU A 188 -14.44 5.36 -30.42
N SER A 189 -14.52 4.36 -29.55
CA SER A 189 -13.41 3.46 -29.19
C SER A 189 -13.92 2.04 -29.08
N ARG A 190 -13.02 1.05 -29.12
CA ARG A 190 -13.39 -0.36 -28.87
C ARG A 190 -14.02 -0.57 -27.49
N HIS A 191 -13.63 0.24 -26.50
CA HIS A 191 -14.21 0.18 -25.15
C HIS A 191 -15.64 0.72 -25.09
N THR A 192 -15.92 1.83 -25.77
CA THR A 192 -17.25 2.48 -25.75
C THR A 192 -18.25 1.84 -26.71
N ALA A 193 -17.78 1.10 -27.71
CA ALA A 193 -18.63 0.43 -28.70
C ALA A 193 -18.20 -1.02 -28.94
N ALA A 194 -18.19 -1.82 -27.86
CA ALA A 194 -17.79 -3.22 -27.89
C ALA A 194 -18.58 -4.06 -28.93
N TRP A 195 -19.81 -3.66 -29.25
CA TRP A 195 -20.67 -4.28 -30.27
C TRP A 195 -20.08 -4.21 -31.69
N LEU A 196 -19.14 -3.32 -31.96
CA LEU A 196 -18.41 -3.24 -33.24
C LEU A 196 -17.32 -4.32 -33.39
N GLY A 197 -16.92 -4.98 -32.29
CA GLY A 197 -15.82 -5.97 -32.29
C GLY A 197 -16.05 -7.18 -33.19
N GLY A 198 -17.31 -7.51 -33.50
CA GLY A 198 -17.69 -8.67 -34.33
C GLY A 198 -17.44 -8.51 -35.83
N ARG A 199 -17.01 -7.34 -36.31
CA ARG A 199 -16.76 -7.07 -37.73
C ARG A 199 -15.34 -6.57 -37.98
N SER A 200 -14.37 -7.42 -37.71
CA SER A 200 -12.97 -7.14 -38.03
C SER A 200 -12.54 -7.88 -39.30
N VAL A 201 -11.78 -7.22 -40.16
CA VAL A 201 -11.08 -7.84 -41.29
C VAL A 201 -9.62 -7.96 -40.88
N GLY A 202 -9.21 -9.15 -40.44
CA GLY A 202 -7.96 -9.33 -39.70
C GLY A 202 -7.97 -8.58 -38.36
N ASP A 203 -6.87 -7.91 -38.01
CA ASP A 203 -6.75 -7.11 -36.77
C ASP A 203 -7.40 -5.73 -36.85
N THR A 204 -7.91 -5.37 -38.02
CA THR A 204 -8.48 -4.05 -38.31
C THR A 204 -9.99 -4.06 -38.13
N THR A 205 -10.50 -3.21 -37.23
CA THR A 205 -11.94 -3.00 -37.09
C THR A 205 -12.35 -1.85 -38.00
N VAL A 206 -13.05 -2.17 -39.08
CA VAL A 206 -13.60 -1.19 -40.00
C VAL A 206 -14.99 -0.79 -39.53
N LEU A 207 -15.27 0.51 -39.49
CA LEU A 207 -16.58 1.03 -39.13
C LEU A 207 -17.60 0.64 -40.20
N PRO A 208 -18.71 -0.03 -39.83
CA PRO A 208 -19.75 -0.36 -40.80
C PRO A 208 -20.37 0.89 -41.42
N GLU A 209 -20.67 0.86 -42.72
CA GLU A 209 -21.34 1.97 -43.42
C GLU A 209 -22.71 2.30 -42.82
N ALA A 210 -23.39 1.31 -42.22
CA ALA A 210 -24.63 1.52 -41.48
C ALA A 210 -24.46 2.52 -40.32
N VAL A 211 -23.27 2.63 -39.73
CA VAL A 211 -22.99 3.66 -38.73
C VAL A 211 -22.95 5.05 -39.37
N LEU A 212 -22.41 5.18 -40.59
CA LEU A 212 -22.41 6.46 -41.30
C LEU A 212 -23.83 6.89 -41.67
N VAL A 213 -24.69 5.95 -42.06
CA VAL A 213 -26.13 6.17 -42.29
C VAL A 213 -26.80 6.70 -41.02
N GLU A 214 -26.61 6.02 -39.89
CA GLU A 214 -27.19 6.42 -38.60
C GLU A 214 -26.77 7.84 -38.20
N LEU A 215 -25.47 8.16 -38.34
CA LEU A 215 -24.94 9.49 -38.06
C LEU A 215 -25.53 10.58 -38.97
N ALA A 216 -25.73 10.27 -40.26
CA ALA A 216 -26.32 11.19 -41.21
C ALA A 216 -27.82 11.43 -40.93
N VAL A 217 -28.57 10.36 -40.62
CA VAL A 217 -29.99 10.45 -40.26
C VAL A 217 -30.17 11.27 -39.00
N ARG A 218 -29.39 11.02 -37.95
CA ARG A 218 -29.47 11.80 -36.70
C ARG A 218 -29.20 13.29 -36.93
N ALA A 219 -28.20 13.62 -37.74
CA ALA A 219 -27.92 15.01 -38.10
C ALA A 219 -29.09 15.62 -38.90
N GLY A 220 -29.68 14.84 -39.82
CA GLY A 220 -30.86 15.21 -40.57
C GLY A 220 -32.09 15.47 -39.69
N ASP A 221 -32.36 14.62 -38.70
CA ASP A 221 -33.46 14.78 -37.76
C ASP A 221 -33.40 16.11 -37.00
N GLU A 222 -32.20 16.58 -36.65
CA GLU A 222 -32.02 17.88 -35.98
C GLU A 222 -32.47 19.05 -36.86
N ALA A 223 -32.29 18.95 -38.17
CA ALA A 223 -32.71 19.95 -39.13
C ALA A 223 -34.09 19.69 -39.75
N GLY A 224 -34.80 18.66 -39.29
CA GLY A 224 -36.09 18.24 -39.88
C GLY A 224 -35.96 17.60 -41.26
N CYS A 225 -34.77 17.13 -41.64
CA CYS A 225 -34.46 16.41 -42.88
C CYS A 225 -34.32 14.90 -42.61
N GLY A 226 -35.42 14.18 -42.42
CA GLY A 226 -35.40 12.75 -42.07
C GLY A 226 -35.17 11.77 -43.23
N VAL A 227 -34.81 12.25 -44.42
CA VAL A 227 -34.61 11.41 -45.62
C VAL A 227 -33.18 11.54 -46.11
N LEU A 228 -32.50 10.40 -46.24
CA LEU A 228 -31.19 10.30 -46.89
C LEU A 228 -31.39 9.91 -48.36
N ASP A 229 -31.03 10.80 -49.28
CA ASP A 229 -31.15 10.58 -50.73
C ASP A 229 -29.95 9.77 -51.27
N GLU A 230 -28.72 10.22 -51.00
CA GLU A 230 -27.50 9.55 -51.46
C GLU A 230 -26.42 9.47 -50.37
N LEU A 231 -25.89 8.25 -50.15
CA LEU A 231 -24.68 8.07 -49.34
C LEU A 231 -23.48 7.75 -50.24
N VAL A 232 -22.48 8.62 -50.20
CA VAL A 232 -21.19 8.39 -50.87
C VAL A 232 -20.10 8.17 -49.82
N VAL A 233 -19.54 6.96 -49.78
CA VAL A 233 -18.43 6.61 -48.87
C VAL A 233 -17.11 6.65 -49.64
N GLY A 234 -16.26 7.64 -49.33
CA GLY A 234 -14.98 7.82 -50.02
C GLY A 234 -13.89 6.85 -49.58
N GLU A 235 -13.72 6.64 -48.27
CA GLU A 235 -12.82 5.64 -47.69
C GLU A 235 -13.43 5.06 -46.43
N ALA A 236 -13.06 3.82 -46.12
CA ALA A 236 -13.49 3.15 -44.91
C ALA A 236 -12.84 3.77 -43.66
N LEU A 237 -13.65 4.10 -42.65
CA LEU A 237 -13.15 4.56 -41.35
C LEU A 237 -12.67 3.36 -40.54
N VAL A 238 -11.45 3.43 -40.01
CA VAL A 238 -10.84 2.38 -39.18
C VAL A 238 -10.85 2.81 -37.72
N LEU A 239 -11.28 1.89 -36.85
CA LEU A 239 -11.25 2.08 -35.40
C LEU A 239 -9.90 1.60 -34.84
N PRO A 240 -9.08 2.49 -34.25
CA PRO A 240 -7.79 2.10 -33.69
C PRO A 240 -7.93 1.11 -32.52
N ALA A 241 -6.91 0.27 -32.32
CA ALA A 241 -6.92 -0.74 -31.26
C ALA A 241 -6.86 -0.11 -29.86
N ASP A 242 -5.92 0.82 -29.65
CA ASP A 242 -5.60 1.38 -28.32
C ASP A 242 -6.05 2.83 -28.13
N SER A 243 -6.77 3.39 -29.12
CA SER A 243 -7.24 4.77 -29.06
C SER A 243 -8.67 4.91 -29.61
N GLY A 244 -9.17 6.14 -29.64
CA GLY A 244 -10.51 6.44 -30.11
C GLY A 244 -10.48 7.29 -31.37
N LEU A 245 -11.40 7.01 -32.29
CA LEU A 245 -11.71 7.83 -33.44
C LEU A 245 -12.56 9.03 -33.01
N GLN A 246 -12.14 10.25 -33.38
CA GLN A 246 -13.00 11.42 -33.28
C GLN A 246 -13.91 11.46 -34.49
N LEU A 247 -15.21 11.60 -34.27
CA LEU A 247 -16.22 11.71 -35.31
C LEU A 247 -16.68 13.17 -35.40
N GLN A 248 -16.82 13.66 -36.63
CA GLN A 248 -17.44 14.94 -36.94
C GLN A 248 -18.44 14.75 -38.08
N VAL A 249 -19.69 15.12 -37.86
CA VAL A 249 -20.71 15.23 -38.89
C VAL A 249 -21.02 16.70 -39.05
N ARG A 250 -20.95 17.19 -40.27
CA ARG A 250 -21.32 18.56 -40.62
C ARG A 250 -22.63 18.49 -41.37
N LEU A 251 -23.53 19.41 -41.11
CA LEU A 251 -24.75 19.59 -41.87
C LEU A 251 -24.72 21.00 -42.45
N GLY A 252 -24.60 21.09 -43.77
CA GLY A 252 -24.58 22.38 -44.46
C GLY A 252 -25.97 22.97 -44.66
N ALA A 253 -26.00 24.22 -45.13
CA ALA A 253 -27.24 24.93 -45.42
C ALA A 253 -28.16 24.16 -46.39
N PRO A 254 -29.50 24.31 -46.28
CA PRO A 254 -30.43 23.75 -47.23
C PRO A 254 -30.13 24.25 -48.65
N THR A 255 -30.12 23.33 -49.60
CA THR A 255 -30.06 23.67 -51.02
C THR A 255 -31.42 24.21 -51.49
N PRO A 256 -31.46 24.97 -52.61
CA PRO A 256 -32.72 25.48 -53.18
C PRO A 256 -33.77 24.42 -53.54
N ARG A 257 -33.38 23.14 -53.57
CA ARG A 257 -34.28 21.98 -53.81
C ARG A 257 -34.77 21.33 -52.51
N GLY A 258 -34.48 21.90 -51.34
CA GLY A 258 -34.95 21.40 -50.04
C GLY A 258 -34.11 20.30 -49.39
N GLY A 259 -32.91 19.99 -49.93
CA GLY A 259 -31.99 19.00 -49.33
C GLY A 259 -30.73 19.65 -48.76
N ALA A 260 -30.15 19.11 -47.70
CA ALA A 260 -28.89 19.58 -47.10
C ALA A 260 -27.79 18.52 -47.27
N ARG A 261 -26.53 18.96 -47.37
CA ARG A 261 -25.41 18.03 -47.51
C ARG A 261 -24.72 17.79 -46.19
N SER A 262 -24.43 16.53 -45.91
CA SER A 262 -23.82 16.14 -44.65
C SER A 262 -22.46 15.48 -44.81
N PRO A 263 -21.35 16.24 -44.74
CA PRO A 263 -20.03 15.62 -44.65
C PRO A 263 -19.78 14.92 -43.32
N CYS A 264 -19.44 13.62 -43.37
CA CYS A 264 -18.94 12.86 -42.22
C CYS A 264 -17.42 12.66 -42.32
N THR A 265 -16.67 13.08 -41.31
CA THR A 265 -15.21 12.90 -41.23
C THR A 265 -14.82 12.26 -39.91
N GLY A 266 -13.83 11.37 -39.93
CA GLY A 266 -13.26 10.79 -38.72
C GLY A 266 -11.75 10.67 -38.80
N GLY A 267 -11.04 11.02 -37.73
CA GLY A 267 -9.58 10.98 -37.68
C GLY A 267 -9.01 10.67 -36.29
N PRO A 268 -7.80 10.09 -36.21
CA PRO A 268 -7.08 9.96 -34.94
C PRO A 268 -6.63 11.36 -34.46
N ARG A 269 -6.71 11.61 -33.16
CA ARG A 269 -6.26 12.87 -32.56
C ARG A 269 -4.72 12.90 -32.55
N VAL A 270 -4.09 13.44 -33.59
CA VAL A 270 -2.63 13.71 -33.62
C VAL A 270 -2.41 15.22 -33.78
N PRO A 271 -1.61 15.88 -32.92
CA PRO A 271 -1.34 17.30 -33.04
C PRO A 271 -0.24 17.56 -34.08
N SER A 272 -0.56 17.43 -35.38
CA SER A 272 0.17 18.07 -36.49
C SER A 272 -0.49 17.71 -37.83
N CYS A 273 -0.99 18.73 -38.53
CA CYS A 273 -1.60 18.68 -39.86
C CYS A 273 -0.53 18.41 -40.96
N PRO A 274 -0.90 17.95 -42.19
CA PRO A 274 -1.74 18.77 -43.07
C PRO A 274 -2.91 18.02 -43.74
N GLY A 275 -4.09 18.67 -43.71
CA GLY A 275 -5.18 18.47 -44.68
C GLY A 275 -6.52 18.04 -44.09
N PRO A 276 -7.57 18.89 -44.08
CA PRO A 276 -8.93 18.42 -43.84
C PRO A 276 -9.45 17.70 -45.09
N ALA A 277 -9.74 16.39 -44.98
CA ALA A 277 -10.46 15.66 -46.02
C ALA A 277 -11.96 16.00 -45.91
N THR A 278 -12.40 17.06 -46.58
CA THR A 278 -13.83 17.42 -46.70
C THR A 278 -14.55 16.40 -47.60
N ARG A 279 -15.65 15.78 -47.18
CA ARG A 279 -16.35 14.74 -47.97
C ARG A 279 -17.86 14.84 -47.93
N THR A 280 -18.51 15.28 -48.99
CA THR A 280 -19.96 15.50 -49.10
C THR A 280 -20.77 14.21 -49.30
N ALA A 281 -21.78 13.95 -48.46
CA ALA A 281 -23.00 13.22 -48.87
C ALA A 281 -23.95 14.19 -49.61
N ARG A 282 -24.73 13.72 -50.58
CA ARG A 282 -25.69 14.53 -51.36
C ARG A 282 -27.12 14.26 -50.95
#